data_AF-A0A940WCT9-F1
#
_entry.id   AF-A0A940WCT9-F1
#
_cell.length_a   1.000
_cell.length_b   1.000
_cell.length_c   1.000
_cell.angle_alpha   90.00
_cell.angle_beta   90.00
_cell.angle_gamma   90.00
#
_symmetry.space_group_name_H-M   'P 1'
#
loop_
_entity.id
_entity.type
_entity.pdbx_description
1 polymer ?
#
loop_
_entity_poly.entity_id
_entity_poly.type
_entity_poly.pdbx_seq_one_letter_code
_entity_poly.pdbx_strand_id
1 'polypeptide(L)'
;MEEYFVLSWIAWKVGVVLTSPEDSWISQRLSPDDLRAMGAVVAQLSDQQSISLLELLFSWQAHVHKFEADLSLPKSDRSAWGAYDLIAALILRDHISEGLDGLDAHVRARVEAVLAEIDNKFISYTEPDDLLRVEKIDARPDRRREWWWKRIPSVGPARDEVILYSGIR
;
A
#
# COMPACT_ATOMS: atom_id res chain seq x y z
N MET A 1 3.19 -4.92 -21.39
CA MET A 1 4.37 -5.67 -20.90
C MET A 1 4.80 -5.19 -19.51
N GLU A 2 4.54 -3.93 -19.15
CA GLU A 2 4.89 -3.30 -17.86
C GLU A 2 3.97 -3.69 -16.69
N GLU A 3 2.67 -3.85 -16.94
CA GLU A 3 1.67 -4.21 -15.92
C GLU A 3 1.92 -5.58 -15.29
N TYR A 4 2.32 -6.58 -16.09
CA TYR A 4 2.68 -7.91 -15.60
C TYR A 4 3.93 -7.90 -14.69
N PHE A 5 4.88 -7.00 -14.92
CA PHE A 5 6.08 -6.89 -14.09
C PHE A 5 5.76 -6.30 -12.72
N VAL A 6 4.95 -5.23 -12.68
CA VAL A 6 4.50 -4.60 -11.44
C VAL A 6 3.65 -5.56 -10.61
N LEU A 7 2.71 -6.28 -11.24
CA LEU A 7 1.87 -7.26 -10.54
C LEU A 7 2.66 -8.49 -10.06
N SER A 8 3.59 -9.01 -10.87
CA SER A 8 4.49 -10.12 -10.48
C SER A 8 5.49 -9.70 -9.38
N TRP A 9 5.80 -8.42 -9.26
CA TRP A 9 6.70 -7.91 -8.24
C TRP A 9 5.97 -7.57 -6.93
N ILE A 10 4.76 -7.00 -7.00
CA ILE A 10 3.83 -6.86 -5.88
C ILE A 10 3.56 -8.22 -5.25
N ALA A 11 3.25 -9.21 -6.08
CA ALA A 11 3.07 -10.60 -5.71
C ALA A 11 4.20 -11.18 -4.84
N TRP A 12 5.45 -10.97 -5.26
CA TRP A 12 6.63 -11.46 -4.55
C TRP A 12 6.83 -10.73 -3.22
N LYS A 13 6.63 -9.41 -3.18
CA LYS A 13 6.78 -8.62 -1.94
C LYS A 13 5.66 -8.84 -0.93
N VAL A 14 4.43 -9.08 -1.38
CA VAL A 14 3.31 -9.49 -0.52
C VAL A 14 3.66 -10.80 0.21
N GLY A 15 4.24 -11.79 -0.48
CA GLY A 15 4.63 -13.06 0.13
C GLY A 15 5.77 -12.97 1.16
N VAL A 16 6.60 -11.92 1.11
CA VAL A 16 7.72 -11.71 2.05
C VAL A 16 7.25 -11.08 3.37
N VAL A 17 6.05 -10.50 3.43
CA VAL A 17 5.56 -9.72 4.58
C VAL A 17 4.39 -10.40 5.31
N LEU A 18 4.36 -11.73 5.32
CA LEU A 18 3.43 -12.52 6.13
C LEU A 18 4.19 -13.22 7.26
N THR A 19 4.58 -12.46 8.29
CA THR A 19 5.08 -13.05 9.56
C THR A 19 3.92 -13.24 10.54
N SER A 20 3.70 -14.51 10.92
CA SER A 20 2.83 -15.11 11.96
C SER A 20 1.62 -14.29 12.51
N PRO A 21 0.38 -14.80 12.39
CA PRO A 21 -0.84 -14.15 12.89
C PRO A 21 -1.00 -14.03 14.41
N GLU A 22 -0.07 -14.56 15.21
CA GLU A 22 -0.40 -14.94 16.60
C GLU A 22 -0.23 -13.84 17.67
N ASP A 23 0.28 -12.65 17.33
CA ASP A 23 0.30 -11.46 18.21
C ASP A 23 -0.14 -10.18 17.47
N SER A 24 -1.07 -10.35 16.53
CA SER A 24 -1.45 -9.30 15.60
C SER A 24 -2.13 -8.13 16.30
N TRP A 25 -1.51 -6.95 16.22
CA TRP A 25 -2.08 -5.63 16.54
C TRP A 25 -3.53 -5.44 16.07
N ILE A 26 -3.97 -6.17 15.05
CA ILE A 26 -5.33 -6.14 14.50
C ILE A 26 -6.36 -6.85 15.40
N SER A 27 -5.95 -7.92 16.11
CA SER A 27 -6.84 -8.74 16.94
C SER A 27 -7.32 -8.00 18.19
N GLN A 28 -6.66 -6.89 18.54
CA GLN A 28 -7.10 -5.97 19.59
C GLN A 28 -8.17 -4.98 19.11
N ARG A 29 -8.36 -4.87 17.79
CA ARG A 29 -9.23 -3.86 17.13
C ARG A 29 -10.42 -4.49 16.43
N LEU A 30 -10.26 -5.71 15.92
CA LEU A 30 -11.26 -6.44 15.15
C LEU A 30 -11.60 -7.77 15.83
N SER A 31 -12.88 -8.13 15.80
CA SER A 31 -13.33 -9.42 16.33
C SER A 31 -12.89 -10.57 15.42
N PRO A 32 -12.84 -11.82 15.92
CA PRO A 32 -12.57 -12.98 15.08
C PRO A 32 -13.52 -13.11 13.88
N ASP A 33 -14.76 -12.62 14.02
CA ASP A 33 -15.77 -12.65 12.97
C ASP A 33 -15.46 -11.62 11.88
N ASP A 34 -14.99 -10.43 12.27
CA ASP A 34 -14.50 -9.41 11.34
C ASP A 34 -13.30 -9.94 10.54
N LEU A 35 -12.34 -10.59 11.20
CA LEU A 35 -11.16 -11.16 10.54
C LEU A 35 -11.54 -12.26 9.54
N ARG A 36 -12.52 -13.10 9.88
CA ARG A 36 -13.06 -14.10 8.94
C ARG A 36 -13.76 -13.45 7.75
N ALA A 37 -14.56 -12.41 7.98
CA ALA A 37 -15.23 -11.68 6.91
C ALA A 37 -14.22 -11.03 5.95
N MET A 38 -13.16 -10.40 6.47
CA MET A 38 -12.07 -9.85 5.65
C MET A 38 -11.30 -10.94 4.89
N GLY A 39 -11.06 -12.10 5.51
CA GLY A 39 -10.41 -13.24 4.86
C GLY A 39 -11.22 -13.82 3.69
N ALA A 40 -12.56 -13.64 3.70
CA ALA A 40 -13.44 -14.11 2.64
C ALA A 40 -13.54 -13.15 1.44
N VAL A 41 -13.17 -11.87 1.61
CA VAL A 41 -13.09 -10.91 0.50
C VAL A 41 -11.75 -11.05 -0.19
N VAL A 42 -11.76 -11.44 -1.46
CA VAL A 42 -10.56 -11.75 -2.23
C VAL A 42 -10.42 -10.81 -3.42
N ALA A 43 -9.26 -10.16 -3.53
CA ALA A 43 -8.87 -9.38 -4.68
C ALA A 43 -8.00 -10.23 -5.62
N GLN A 44 -8.26 -10.14 -6.92
CA GLN A 44 -7.43 -10.79 -7.94
C GLN A 44 -6.29 -9.86 -8.32
N LEU A 45 -5.05 -10.25 -8.02
CA LEU A 45 -3.85 -9.48 -8.38
C LEU A 45 -3.35 -9.83 -9.80
N SER A 46 -3.57 -11.07 -10.22
CA SER A 46 -3.27 -11.56 -11.58
C SER A 46 -4.04 -12.85 -11.85
N ASP A 47 -4.00 -13.40 -13.06
CA ASP A 47 -4.69 -14.65 -13.39
C ASP A 47 -4.34 -15.85 -12.47
N GLN A 48 -3.18 -15.81 -11.82
CA GLN A 48 -2.66 -16.91 -11.00
C GLN A 48 -2.60 -16.57 -9.51
N GLN A 49 -2.90 -15.33 -9.14
CA GLN A 49 -2.71 -14.88 -7.77
C GLN A 49 -3.86 -14.02 -7.29
N SER A 50 -4.32 -14.41 -6.11
CA SER A 50 -5.30 -13.69 -5.33
C SER A 50 -4.75 -13.40 -3.95
N ILE A 51 -5.35 -12.43 -3.29
CA ILE A 51 -5.02 -12.02 -1.93
C ILE A 51 -6.30 -11.62 -1.20
N SER A 52 -6.43 -11.98 0.07
CA SER A 52 -7.56 -11.54 0.88
C SER A 52 -7.43 -10.07 1.30
N LEU A 53 -8.55 -9.44 1.63
CA LEU A 53 -8.57 -8.08 2.19
C LEU A 53 -7.78 -7.98 3.50
N LEU A 54 -7.78 -9.06 4.29
CA LEU A 54 -6.97 -9.15 5.50
C LEU A 54 -5.48 -9.08 5.20
N GLU A 55 -5.00 -9.89 4.26
CA GLU A 55 -3.60 -9.89 3.83
C GLU A 55 -3.20 -8.57 3.15
N LEU A 56 -4.11 -7.95 2.39
CA LEU A 56 -3.89 -6.61 1.83
C LEU A 56 -3.68 -5.57 2.92
N LEU A 57 -4.50 -5.59 3.98
CA LEU A 57 -4.38 -4.64 5.09
C LEU A 57 -3.05 -4.80 5.84
N PHE A 58 -2.63 -6.05 6.11
CA PHE A 58 -1.30 -6.32 6.68
C PHE A 58 -0.19 -5.83 5.76
N SER A 59 -0.31 -6.10 4.46
CA SER A 59 0.67 -5.66 3.47
C SER A 59 0.77 -4.13 3.46
N TRP A 60 -0.35 -3.41 3.43
CA TRP A 60 -0.35 -1.95 3.46
C TRP A 60 0.32 -1.40 4.72
N GLN A 61 -0.05 -1.90 5.90
CA GLN A 61 0.59 -1.47 7.15
C GLN A 61 2.11 -1.68 7.13
N ALA A 62 2.56 -2.84 6.67
CA ALA A 62 3.98 -3.14 6.65
C ALA A 62 4.74 -2.29 5.63
N HIS A 63 4.12 -1.97 4.47
CA HIS A 63 4.69 -1.01 3.53
C HIS A 63 4.80 0.38 4.18
N VAL A 64 3.77 0.83 4.90
CA VAL A 64 3.77 2.12 5.61
C VAL A 64 4.87 2.17 6.68
N HIS A 65 5.08 1.10 7.45
CA HIS A 65 6.17 1.03 8.43
C HIS A 65 7.54 0.98 7.76
N LYS A 66 7.68 0.25 6.65
CA LYS A 66 8.95 0.16 5.92
C LYS A 66 9.35 1.51 5.33
N PHE A 67 8.42 2.25 4.72
CA PHE A 67 8.73 3.60 4.23
C PHE A 67 9.13 4.55 5.35
N GLU A 68 8.47 4.49 6.50
CA GLU A 68 8.87 5.30 7.65
C GLU A 68 10.29 4.96 8.12
N ALA A 69 10.61 3.68 8.25
CA ALA A 69 11.94 3.22 8.66
C ALA A 69 13.04 3.66 7.66
N ASP A 70 12.69 3.78 6.38
CA ASP A 70 13.63 4.13 5.31
C ASP A 70 13.86 5.64 5.16
N LEU A 71 13.09 6.49 5.83
CA LEU A 71 13.18 7.95 5.70
C LEU A 71 14.59 8.49 5.96
N SER A 72 15.32 7.88 6.89
CA SER A 72 16.67 8.30 7.28
C SER A 72 17.79 7.57 6.53
N LEU A 73 17.48 6.59 5.66
CA LEU A 73 18.50 5.85 4.93
C LEU A 73 19.12 6.69 3.81
N PRO A 74 20.42 6.53 3.54
CA PRO A 74 21.06 7.23 2.42
C PRO A 74 20.57 6.66 1.08
N LYS A 75 20.55 7.49 0.03
CA LYS A 75 20.15 7.08 -1.34
C LYS A 75 20.93 5.88 -1.89
N SER A 76 22.14 5.65 -1.39
CA SER A 76 23.00 4.52 -1.80
C SER A 76 22.64 3.20 -1.12
N ASP A 77 21.78 3.22 -0.09
CA ASP A 77 21.37 2.02 0.63
C ASP A 77 20.48 1.15 -0.27
N ARG A 78 20.96 -0.05 -0.57
CA ARG A 78 20.27 -1.00 -1.46
C ARG A 78 19.09 -1.71 -0.78
N SER A 79 18.95 -1.58 0.54
CA SER A 79 17.81 -2.10 1.29
C SER A 79 16.64 -1.11 1.39
N ALA A 80 16.88 0.15 1.05
CA ALA A 80 15.85 1.17 1.04
C ALA A 80 14.85 0.93 -0.09
N TRP A 81 13.58 1.18 0.20
CA TRP A 81 12.51 1.16 -0.78
C TRP A 81 12.46 2.47 -1.58
N GLY A 82 12.26 2.33 -2.88
CA GLY A 82 12.33 3.38 -3.88
C GLY A 82 10.96 3.82 -4.42
N ALA A 83 10.96 4.49 -5.57
CA ALA A 83 9.74 5.02 -6.19
C ALA A 83 8.78 3.92 -6.65
N TYR A 84 9.30 2.84 -7.24
CA TYR A 84 8.47 1.72 -7.67
C TYR A 84 7.83 1.00 -6.47
N ASP A 85 8.54 0.93 -5.34
CA ASP A 85 7.99 0.33 -4.11
C ASP A 85 6.80 1.13 -3.61
N LEU A 86 6.88 2.45 -3.70
CA LEU A 86 5.80 3.33 -3.33
C LEU A 86 4.59 3.08 -4.23
N ILE A 87 4.80 3.01 -5.54
CA ILE A 87 3.73 2.71 -6.51
C ILE A 87 3.06 1.36 -6.21
N ALA A 88 3.83 0.32 -5.92
CA ALA A 88 3.31 -0.98 -5.50
C ALA A 88 2.43 -0.87 -4.24
N ALA A 89 2.88 -0.11 -3.24
CA ALA A 89 2.12 0.10 -2.01
C ALA A 89 0.79 0.83 -2.27
N LEU A 90 0.78 1.82 -3.16
CA LEU A 90 -0.42 2.58 -3.51
C LEU A 90 -1.42 1.73 -4.31
N ILE A 91 -0.94 0.80 -5.14
CA ILE A 91 -1.78 -0.20 -5.81
C ILE A 91 -2.45 -1.13 -4.79
N LEU A 92 -1.70 -1.59 -3.77
CA LEU A 92 -2.29 -2.37 -2.69
C LEU A 92 -3.40 -1.59 -1.99
N ARG A 93 -3.21 -0.28 -1.78
CA ARG A 93 -4.22 0.59 -1.18
C ARG A 93 -5.45 0.79 -2.06
N ASP A 94 -5.31 0.77 -3.38
CA ASP A 94 -6.45 0.72 -4.32
C ASP A 94 -7.27 -0.56 -4.11
N HIS A 95 -6.61 -1.73 -4.05
CA HIS A 95 -7.30 -3.00 -3.83
C HIS A 95 -7.97 -3.10 -2.45
N ILE A 96 -7.41 -2.48 -1.42
CA ILE A 96 -8.09 -2.35 -0.12
C ILE A 96 -9.40 -1.57 -0.31
N SER A 97 -9.33 -0.43 -1.02
CA SER A 97 -10.51 0.40 -1.26
C SER A 97 -11.62 -0.37 -1.99
N GLU A 98 -11.24 -1.14 -3.02
CA GLU A 98 -12.16 -2.00 -3.78
C GLU A 98 -12.72 -3.13 -2.89
N GLY A 99 -11.88 -3.76 -2.07
CA GLY A 99 -12.30 -4.84 -1.17
C GLY A 99 -13.27 -4.40 -0.07
N LEU A 100 -13.20 -3.14 0.38
CA LEU A 100 -14.15 -2.61 1.37
C LEU A 100 -15.60 -2.61 0.87
N ASP A 101 -15.83 -2.54 -0.44
CA ASP A 101 -17.17 -2.62 -1.03
C ASP A 101 -17.77 -4.03 -0.95
N GLY A 102 -16.95 -5.05 -0.69
CA GLY A 102 -17.37 -6.45 -0.48
C GLY A 102 -17.78 -6.78 0.96
N LEU A 103 -17.67 -5.85 1.90
CA LEU A 103 -17.99 -6.06 3.31
C LEU A 103 -19.39 -5.54 3.68
N ASP A 104 -20.03 -6.21 4.64
CA ASP A 104 -21.22 -5.67 5.30
C ASP A 104 -20.91 -4.32 5.98
N ALA A 105 -21.86 -3.39 5.95
CA ALA A 105 -21.67 -2.01 6.42
C ALA A 105 -21.10 -1.91 7.85
N HIS A 106 -21.52 -2.80 8.75
CA HIS A 106 -21.01 -2.83 10.12
C HIS A 106 -19.55 -3.30 10.22
N VAL A 107 -19.17 -4.30 9.43
CA VAL A 107 -17.78 -4.80 9.37
C VAL A 107 -16.90 -3.75 8.69
N ARG A 108 -17.37 -3.22 7.55
CA ARG A 108 -16.70 -2.15 6.80
C ARG A 108 -16.33 -0.97 7.69
N ALA A 109 -17.27 -0.45 8.48
CA ALA A 109 -17.01 0.70 9.36
C ALA A 109 -15.90 0.43 10.39
N ARG A 110 -15.81 -0.79 10.93
CA ARG A 110 -14.73 -1.17 11.84
C ARG A 110 -13.39 -1.29 11.12
N VAL A 111 -13.37 -1.91 9.94
CA VAL A 111 -12.16 -2.05 9.12
C VAL A 111 -11.66 -0.68 8.66
N GLU A 112 -12.54 0.23 8.26
CA GLU A 112 -12.20 1.61 7.89
C GLU A 112 -11.57 2.38 9.05
N ALA A 113 -12.03 2.17 10.29
CA ALA A 113 -11.39 2.78 11.46
C ALA A 113 -9.94 2.31 11.66
N VAL A 114 -9.69 1.00 11.48
CA VAL A 114 -8.34 0.43 11.53
C VAL A 114 -7.47 0.94 10.37
N LEU A 115 -8.01 0.96 9.16
CA LEU A 115 -7.34 1.48 7.98
C LEU A 115 -6.97 2.96 8.14
N ALA A 116 -7.84 3.76 8.76
CA ALA A 116 -7.58 5.16 9.04
C ALA A 116 -6.38 5.36 9.97
N GLU A 117 -6.11 4.47 10.92
CA GLU A 117 -4.89 4.52 11.76
C GLU A 117 -3.62 4.36 10.90
N ILE A 118 -3.63 3.41 9.97
CA ILE A 118 -2.51 3.17 9.04
C ILE A 118 -2.35 4.34 8.07
N ASP A 119 -3.46 4.81 7.51
CA ASP A 119 -3.49 5.93 6.56
C ASP A 119 -2.99 7.23 7.24
N ASN A 120 -3.37 7.49 8.49
CA ASN A 120 -2.86 8.61 9.28
C ASN A 120 -1.35 8.51 9.51
N LYS A 121 -0.84 7.30 9.71
CA LYS A 121 0.60 7.06 9.83
C LYS A 121 1.33 7.39 8.53
N PHE A 122 0.81 6.92 7.38
CA PHE A 122 1.34 7.28 6.06
C PHE A 122 1.31 8.79 5.83
N ILE A 123 0.20 9.46 6.16
CA ILE A 123 0.05 10.91 6.07
C ILE A 123 1.12 11.64 6.89
N SER A 124 1.45 11.14 8.08
CA SER A 124 2.34 11.82 9.04
C SER A 124 3.77 12.07 8.53
N TYR A 125 4.26 11.29 7.57
CA TYR A 125 5.60 11.44 6.99
C TYR A 125 5.61 11.76 5.49
N THR A 126 4.43 11.91 4.89
CA THR A 126 4.28 12.29 3.48
C THR A 126 3.83 13.74 3.34
N GLU A 127 3.97 14.29 2.15
CA GLU A 127 3.49 15.62 1.76
C GLU A 127 2.65 15.52 0.47
N PRO A 128 1.83 16.56 0.16
CA PRO A 128 1.12 16.62 -1.12
C PRO A 128 2.08 16.54 -2.32
N ASP A 129 1.72 15.73 -3.31
CA ASP A 129 2.41 15.66 -4.60
C ASP A 129 1.68 16.53 -5.64
N ASP A 130 1.83 17.85 -5.51
CA ASP A 130 1.12 18.82 -6.33
C ASP A 130 1.41 18.71 -7.84
N LEU A 131 2.52 18.06 -8.20
CA LEU A 131 2.92 17.84 -9.60
C LEU A 131 2.55 16.45 -10.12
N LEU A 132 1.84 15.64 -9.33
CA LEU A 132 1.38 14.29 -9.70
C LEU A 132 2.54 13.42 -10.23
N ARG A 133 3.71 13.52 -9.60
CA ARG A 133 4.93 12.80 -9.98
C ARG A 133 4.74 11.28 -9.90
N VAL A 134 4.08 10.79 -8.85
CA VAL A 134 3.83 9.36 -8.67
C VAL A 134 2.94 8.82 -9.78
N GLU A 135 1.84 9.52 -10.07
CA GLU A 135 0.92 9.14 -11.16
C GLU A 135 1.64 9.12 -12.52
N LYS A 136 2.54 10.09 -12.75
CA LYS A 136 3.35 10.14 -13.97
C LYS A 136 4.31 8.96 -14.11
N ILE A 137 4.94 8.51 -13.02
CA ILE A 137 5.84 7.34 -13.07
C ILE A 137 5.05 6.06 -13.31
N ASP A 138 3.88 5.92 -12.69
CA ASP A 138 3.02 4.74 -12.86
C ASP A 138 2.50 4.60 -14.29
N ALA A 139 2.20 5.72 -14.97
CA ALA A 139 1.83 5.80 -16.39
C ALA A 139 0.62 4.96 -16.86
N ARG A 140 -0.08 4.24 -15.96
CA ARG A 140 -1.30 3.50 -16.31
C ARG A 140 -2.48 4.46 -16.53
N PRO A 141 -3.18 4.38 -17.68
CA PRO A 141 -4.26 5.31 -18.04
C PRO A 141 -5.55 5.06 -17.23
N ASP A 142 -6.43 6.07 -17.23
CA ASP A 142 -7.86 6.01 -16.87
C ASP A 142 -8.23 5.51 -15.46
N ARG A 143 -7.31 5.58 -14.50
CA ARG A 143 -7.64 5.34 -13.09
C ARG A 143 -7.92 6.65 -12.37
N ARG A 144 -9.12 6.77 -11.80
CA ARG A 144 -9.42 7.83 -10.83
C ARG A 144 -8.49 7.63 -9.63
N ARG A 145 -7.54 8.55 -9.46
CA ARG A 145 -6.54 8.49 -8.39
C ARG A 145 -7.08 9.12 -7.13
N GLU A 146 -7.20 8.29 -6.09
CA GLU A 146 -7.63 8.70 -4.77
C GLU A 146 -6.51 9.46 -4.03
N TRP A 147 -6.82 9.99 -2.84
CA TRP A 147 -5.95 10.93 -2.14
C TRP A 147 -4.55 10.36 -1.83
N TRP A 148 -4.38 9.05 -1.65
CA TRP A 148 -3.09 8.44 -1.34
C TRP A 148 -2.09 8.54 -2.50
N TRP A 149 -2.57 8.55 -3.75
CA TRP A 149 -1.73 8.77 -4.94
C TRP A 149 -1.19 10.19 -5.05
N LYS A 150 -1.81 11.14 -4.36
CA LYS A 150 -1.45 12.56 -4.38
C LYS A 150 -0.46 12.91 -3.26
N ARG A 151 0.34 11.92 -2.84
CA ARG A 151 1.27 12.05 -1.73
C ARG A 151 2.58 11.35 -2.04
N ILE A 152 3.66 11.96 -1.57
CA ILE A 152 5.02 11.41 -1.62
C ILE A 152 5.67 11.53 -0.25
N PRO A 153 6.63 10.66 0.11
CA PRO A 153 7.44 10.87 1.28
C PRO A 153 8.07 12.28 1.30
N SER A 154 8.10 12.89 2.48
CA SER A 154 8.66 14.23 2.68
C SER A 154 10.18 14.25 2.54
N VAL A 155 10.83 13.12 2.81
CA VAL A 155 12.28 12.88 2.67
C VAL A 155 12.56 11.41 2.33
N GLY A 156 13.84 11.09 2.10
CA GLY A 156 14.33 9.71 1.98
C GLY A 156 14.39 9.18 0.55
N PRO A 157 14.90 7.95 0.37
CA PRO A 157 15.22 7.39 -0.95
C PRO A 157 14.02 7.31 -1.90
N ALA A 158 12.85 6.89 -1.42
CA ALA A 158 11.63 6.85 -2.23
C ALA A 158 11.25 8.23 -2.81
N ARG A 159 11.34 9.30 -2.00
CA ARG A 159 11.11 10.67 -2.49
C ARG A 159 12.09 11.04 -3.58
N ASP A 160 13.37 10.82 -3.31
CA ASP A 160 14.45 11.20 -4.21
C ASP A 160 14.30 10.53 -5.58
N GLU A 161 13.95 9.25 -5.58
CA GLU A 161 13.65 8.51 -6.80
C GLU A 161 12.38 9.00 -7.49
N VAL A 162 11.32 9.36 -6.76
CA VAL A 162 10.10 9.95 -7.38
C VAL A 162 10.43 11.25 -8.10
N ILE A 163 11.22 12.13 -7.47
CA ILE A 163 11.67 13.38 -8.11
C ILE A 163 12.51 13.06 -9.35
N LEU A 164 13.47 12.13 -9.25
CA LEU A 164 14.36 11.75 -10.35
C LEU A 164 13.59 11.14 -11.54
N TYR A 165 12.76 10.13 -11.30
CA TYR A 165 12.11 9.35 -12.34
C TYR A 165 10.90 10.05 -12.95
N SER A 166 10.25 10.97 -12.23
CA SER A 166 9.17 11.79 -12.82
C SER A 166 9.68 12.72 -13.93
N GLY A 167 10.97 13.09 -13.91
CA GLY A 167 11.56 14.04 -14.85
C GLY A 167 10.92 15.44 -14.82
N ILE A 168 10.17 15.77 -13.76
CA ILE A 168 9.55 17.08 -13.55
C ILE A 168 10.48 17.90 -12.64
N ARG A 169 11.00 19.01 -13.17
CA ARG A 169 11.84 19.96 -12.44
C ARG A 169 10.99 20.97 -11.69
#